data_AF-A0A7S0Z7Y5-F1
#
_entry.id   AF-A0A7S0Z7Y5-F1
#
_cell.length_a   1.000
_cell.length_b   1.000
_cell.length_c   1.000
_cell.angle_alpha   90.00
_cell.angle_beta   90.00
_cell.angle_gamma   90.00
#
_symmetry.space_group_name_H-M   'P 1'
#
loop_
_entity.id
_entity.type
_entity.pdbx_description
1 polymer ?
#
loop_
_entity_poly.entity_id
_entity_poly.type
_entity_poly.pdbx_seq_one_letter_code
_entity_poly.pdbx_strand_id
1 'polypeptide(L)'
;DADAAQRKRIVKMKLEADKRRAEEERKRAEFDVKYAKRSTQGIPEVVTDRMLKRVGIFCGTPLIFGFMTGPAFYFAKAVKHIDVPPAVFFTASTVTFGAAFLGISYGVLSASWDPRREGSFWGGAEFKENIPILVSTVMGKASGTTPLEWDDE
;
A
#
# COMPACT_ATOMS: atom_id res chain seq x y z
N ASP A 1 55.64 -15.92 -8.58
CA ASP A 1 54.50 -16.83 -8.32
C ASP A 1 53.36 -16.27 -7.45
N ALA A 2 53.60 -15.39 -6.48
CA ALA A 2 52.53 -14.83 -5.63
C ALA A 2 51.51 -13.93 -6.37
N ASP A 3 51.97 -13.07 -7.30
CA ASP A 3 51.10 -12.13 -8.03
C ASP A 3 50.10 -12.84 -8.96
N ALA A 4 50.53 -13.90 -9.64
CA ALA A 4 49.67 -14.71 -10.52
C ALA A 4 48.58 -15.46 -9.73
N ALA A 5 48.89 -15.93 -8.52
CA ALA A 5 47.91 -16.56 -7.63
C ALA A 5 46.88 -15.54 -7.11
N GLN A 6 47.32 -14.32 -6.80
CA GLN A 6 46.44 -13.23 -6.34
C GLN A 6 45.48 -12.77 -7.45
N ARG A 7 45.97 -12.59 -8.69
CA ARG A 7 45.12 -12.25 -9.85
C ARG A 7 44.05 -13.32 -10.12
N LYS A 8 44.42 -14.61 -10.06
CA LYS A 8 43.46 -15.72 -10.23
C LYS A 8 42.36 -15.70 -9.18
N ARG A 9 42.67 -15.39 -7.92
CA ARG A 9 41.68 -15.25 -6.84
C ARG A 9 40.73 -14.08 -7.07
N ILE A 10 41.25 -12.93 -7.49
CA ILE A 10 40.44 -11.74 -7.80
C ILE A 10 39.49 -12.01 -8.97
N VAL A 11 39.97 -12.64 -10.03
CA VAL A 11 39.14 -12.99 -11.21
C VAL A 11 38.05 -14.00 -10.82
N LYS A 12 38.39 -15.02 -10.01
CA LYS A 12 37.41 -15.99 -9.52
C LYS A 12 36.34 -15.32 -8.65
N MET A 13 36.74 -14.41 -7.75
CA MET A 13 35.83 -13.67 -6.88
C MET A 13 34.89 -12.75 -7.68
N LYS A 14 35.39 -12.08 -8.73
CA LYS A 14 34.56 -11.27 -9.64
C LYS A 14 33.56 -12.13 -10.41
N LEU A 15 34.00 -13.26 -10.94
CA LEU A 15 33.14 -14.20 -11.67
C LEU A 15 32.02 -14.78 -10.78
N GLU A 16 32.34 -15.08 -9.51
CA GLU A 16 31.35 -15.54 -8.53
C GLU A 16 30.37 -14.42 -8.15
N ALA A 17 30.83 -13.18 -8.03
CA ALA A 17 29.97 -12.03 -7.78
C ALA A 17 29.01 -11.75 -8.96
N ASP A 18 29.49 -11.83 -10.20
CA ASP A 18 28.68 -11.63 -11.41
C ASP A 18 27.64 -12.74 -11.56
N LYS A 19 28.01 -13.99 -11.28
CA LYS A 19 27.07 -15.12 -11.25
C LYS A 19 25.97 -14.94 -10.21
N ARG A 20 26.33 -14.49 -9.00
CA ARG A 20 25.36 -14.21 -7.94
C ARG A 20 24.41 -13.08 -8.33
N ARG A 21 24.90 -12.00 -8.94
CA ARG A 21 24.05 -10.91 -9.44
C ARG A 21 23.09 -11.39 -10.53
N ALA A 22 23.58 -12.16 -11.50
CA ALA A 22 22.74 -12.72 -12.54
C ALA A 22 21.67 -13.68 -11.97
N GLU A 23 22.00 -14.46 -10.94
CA GLU A 23 21.04 -15.32 -10.26
C GLU A 23 19.99 -14.51 -9.46
N GLU A 24 20.41 -13.44 -8.78
CA GLU A 24 19.51 -12.52 -8.07
C GLU A 24 18.56 -11.79 -9.04
N GLU A 25 19.07 -11.33 -10.19
CA GLU A 25 18.27 -10.70 -11.24
C GLU A 25 17.26 -11.69 -11.85
N ARG A 26 17.66 -12.94 -12.10
CA ARG A 26 16.74 -13.98 -12.58
C ARG A 26 15.66 -14.31 -11.55
N LYS A 27 16.02 -14.42 -10.26
CA LYS A 27 15.04 -14.62 -9.18
C LYS A 27 14.08 -13.46 -9.03
N ARG A 28 14.54 -12.21 -9.20
CA ARG A 28 13.68 -11.02 -9.22
C ARG A 28 12.74 -11.04 -10.41
N ALA A 29 13.25 -11.29 -11.61
CA ALA A 29 12.42 -11.37 -12.81
C ALA A 29 11.39 -12.51 -12.74
N GLU A 30 11.76 -13.67 -12.19
CA GLU A 30 10.85 -14.79 -11.96
C GLU A 30 9.79 -14.45 -10.90
N PHE A 31 10.18 -13.77 -9.83
CA PHE A 31 9.25 -13.24 -8.83
C PHE A 31 8.27 -12.24 -9.45
N ASP A 32 8.76 -11.28 -10.25
CA ASP A 32 7.95 -10.26 -10.91
C ASP A 32 6.95 -10.88 -11.90
N VAL A 33 7.38 -11.89 -12.67
CA VAL A 33 6.49 -12.65 -13.59
C VAL A 33 5.46 -13.48 -12.82
N LYS A 34 5.86 -14.16 -11.74
CA LYS A 34 4.93 -14.92 -10.88
C LYS A 34 3.91 -13.98 -10.22
N TYR A 35 4.33 -12.79 -9.81
CA TYR A 35 3.49 -11.75 -9.24
C TYR A 35 2.51 -11.18 -10.26
N ALA A 36 2.98 -10.85 -11.47
CA ALA A 36 2.15 -10.37 -12.58
C ALA A 36 1.13 -11.43 -13.09
N LYS A 37 1.50 -12.71 -13.05
CA LYS A 37 0.56 -13.80 -13.36
C LYS A 37 -0.53 -13.95 -12.30
N ARG A 38 -0.18 -13.79 -11.01
CA ARG A 38 -1.15 -13.77 -9.91
C ARG A 38 -2.04 -12.52 -9.92
N SER A 39 -1.52 -11.35 -10.32
CA SER A 39 -2.35 -10.15 -10.50
C SER A 39 -3.38 -10.32 -11.62
N THR A 40 -3.07 -11.10 -12.66
CA THR A 40 -3.98 -11.42 -13.77
C THR A 40 -5.11 -12.40 -13.39
N GLN A 41 -4.89 -13.30 -12.42
CA GLN A 41 -5.93 -14.19 -11.86
C GLN A 41 -6.75 -13.48 -10.77
N GLY A 42 -6.26 -12.35 -10.26
CA GLY A 42 -6.90 -11.48 -9.27
C GLY A 42 -7.68 -10.32 -9.89
N ILE A 43 -8.11 -9.39 -9.03
CA ILE A 43 -8.82 -8.16 -9.41
C ILE A 43 -8.04 -7.43 -10.54
N PRO A 44 -8.68 -7.06 -11.67
CA PRO A 44 -8.01 -6.45 -12.81
C PRO A 44 -7.14 -5.24 -12.41
N GLU A 45 -5.95 -5.11 -12.99
CA GLU A 45 -4.97 -4.08 -12.59
C GLU A 45 -5.54 -2.66 -12.68
N VAL A 46 -6.39 -2.38 -13.67
CA VAL A 46 -7.09 -1.10 -13.80
C VAL A 46 -7.99 -0.77 -12.59
N VAL A 47 -8.57 -1.78 -11.95
CA VAL A 47 -9.38 -1.61 -10.74
C VAL A 47 -8.47 -1.36 -9.55
N THR A 48 -7.41 -2.16 -9.41
CA THR A 48 -6.41 -2.02 -8.34
C THR A 48 -5.71 -0.65 -8.38
N ASP A 49 -5.31 -0.17 -9.55
CA ASP A 49 -4.71 1.15 -9.73
C ASP A 49 -5.67 2.27 -9.27
N ARG A 50 -6.96 2.15 -9.61
CA ARG A 50 -8.00 3.09 -9.15
C ARG A 50 -8.22 3.03 -7.64
N MET A 51 -8.21 1.83 -7.04
CA MET A 51 -8.27 1.66 -5.59
C MET A 51 -7.07 2.35 -4.93
N LEU A 52 -5.84 2.06 -5.39
CA LEU A 52 -4.62 2.61 -4.84
C LEU A 52 -4.55 4.13 -5.00
N LYS A 53 -4.99 4.68 -6.13
CA LYS A 53 -5.06 6.13 -6.34
C LYS A 53 -5.99 6.81 -5.34
N ARG A 54 -7.18 6.24 -5.10
CA ARG A 54 -8.13 6.79 -4.12
C ARG A 54 -7.64 6.63 -2.69
N VAL A 55 -7.07 5.47 -2.35
CA VAL A 55 -6.40 5.26 -1.06
C VAL A 55 -5.31 6.30 -0.84
N GLY A 56 -4.45 6.53 -1.85
CA GLY A 56 -3.39 7.53 -1.77
C GLY A 56 -3.92 8.94 -1.52
N ILE A 57 -5.03 9.32 -2.14
CA ILE A 57 -5.67 10.63 -1.90
C ILE A 57 -6.30 10.67 -0.50
N PHE A 58 -7.22 9.75 -0.18
CA PHE A 58 -8.00 9.80 1.05
C PHE A 58 -7.21 9.48 2.32
N CYS A 59 -6.16 8.66 2.24
CA CYS A 59 -5.23 8.41 3.34
C CYS A 59 -4.11 9.47 3.37
N GLY A 60 -3.56 9.83 2.20
CA GLY A 60 -2.44 10.77 2.11
C GLY A 60 -2.81 12.17 2.56
N THR A 61 -3.97 12.70 2.18
CA THR A 61 -4.42 14.03 2.61
C THR A 61 -4.44 14.19 4.13
N PRO A 62 -5.16 13.37 4.91
CA PRO A 62 -5.16 13.47 6.37
C PRO A 62 -3.79 13.14 7.00
N LEU A 63 -2.96 12.28 6.40
CA LEU A 63 -1.58 12.07 6.87
C LEU A 63 -0.73 13.33 6.76
N ILE A 64 -0.79 14.04 5.63
CA ILE A 64 -0.08 15.31 5.44
C ILE A 64 -0.53 16.32 6.51
N PHE A 65 -1.84 16.43 6.75
CA PHE A 65 -2.37 17.27 7.83
C PHE A 65 -1.91 16.81 9.22
N GLY A 66 -1.89 15.50 9.49
CA GLY A 66 -1.39 14.92 10.74
C GLY A 66 0.05 15.31 11.01
N PHE A 67 0.94 15.13 10.02
CA PHE A 67 2.33 15.56 10.13
C PHE A 67 2.48 17.09 10.26
N MET A 68 1.63 17.88 9.60
CA MET A 68 1.63 19.35 9.72
C MET A 68 1.09 19.84 11.08
N THR A 69 0.36 19.01 11.81
CA THR A 69 -0.21 19.36 13.13
C THR A 69 0.90 19.73 14.12
N GLY A 70 2.02 18.99 14.17
CA GLY A 70 3.16 19.29 15.06
C GLY A 70 3.76 20.68 14.81
N PRO A 71 4.29 20.94 13.59
CA PRO A 71 4.83 22.25 13.23
C PRO A 71 3.82 23.40 13.39
N ALA A 72 2.54 23.19 13.05
CA ALA A 72 1.51 24.21 13.20
C ALA A 72 1.30 24.61 14.68
N PHE A 73 1.23 23.62 15.59
CA PHE A 73 1.10 23.88 17.03
C PHE A 73 2.37 24.49 17.62
N TYR A 74 3.55 24.03 17.17
CA TYR A 74 4.81 24.65 17.55
C TYR A 74 4.85 26.12 17.14
N PHE A 75 4.48 26.44 15.91
CA PHE A 75 4.42 27.82 15.41
C PHE A 75 3.42 28.67 16.20
N ALA A 76 2.22 28.13 16.48
CA ALA A 76 1.22 28.82 17.30
C ALA A 76 1.76 29.17 18.69
N LYS A 77 2.50 28.24 19.33
CA LYS A 77 3.11 28.47 20.64
C LYS A 77 4.31 29.42 20.57
N ALA A 78 5.25 29.18 19.66
CA ALA A 78 6.55 29.85 19.62
C ALA A 78 6.49 31.26 18.99
N VAL A 79 5.63 31.47 17.99
CA VAL A 79 5.57 32.74 17.22
C VAL A 79 4.35 33.57 17.59
N LYS A 80 3.21 32.92 17.82
CA LYS A 80 1.95 33.61 18.15
C LYS A 80 1.69 33.69 19.66
N HIS A 81 2.52 33.04 20.48
CA HIS A 81 2.34 32.98 21.94
C HIS A 81 0.94 32.52 22.36
N ILE A 82 0.30 31.68 21.54
CA ILE A 82 -1.00 31.09 21.84
C ILE A 82 -0.72 29.82 22.64
N ASP A 83 -1.11 29.81 23.91
CA ASP A 83 -1.08 28.61 24.74
C ASP A 83 -2.26 27.71 24.39
N VAL A 84 -2.00 26.79 23.45
CA VAL A 84 -2.98 25.78 23.06
C VAL A 84 -2.95 24.64 24.06
N PRO A 85 -4.09 24.23 24.66
CA PRO A 85 -4.13 23.11 25.59
C PRO A 85 -3.60 21.82 24.92
N PRO A 86 -2.79 20.99 25.62
CA PRO A 86 -2.24 19.76 25.04
C PRO A 86 -3.30 18.81 24.49
N ALA A 87 -4.49 18.76 25.11
CA ALA A 87 -5.61 17.95 24.64
C ALA A 87 -5.99 18.25 23.19
N VAL A 88 -5.93 19.52 22.76
CA VAL A 88 -6.28 19.91 21.38
C VAL A 88 -5.29 19.31 20.38
N PHE A 89 -3.99 19.29 20.71
CA PHE A 89 -2.97 18.66 19.88
C PHE A 89 -3.21 17.16 19.73
N PHE A 90 -3.48 16.47 20.85
CA PHE A 90 -3.77 15.04 20.86
C PHE A 90 -5.03 14.70 20.10
N THR A 91 -6.11 15.48 20.27
CA THR A 91 -7.35 15.28 19.52
C THR A 91 -7.14 15.52 18.02
N ALA A 92 -6.46 16.60 17.63
CA ALA A 92 -6.18 16.88 16.23
C ALA A 92 -5.35 15.76 15.56
N SER A 93 -4.31 15.28 16.25
CA SER A 93 -3.51 14.15 15.80
C SER A 93 -4.34 12.88 15.70
N THR A 94 -5.12 12.55 16.73
CA THR A 94 -5.97 11.34 16.73
C THR A 94 -7.00 11.38 15.59
N VAL A 95 -7.61 12.53 15.34
CA VAL A 95 -8.60 12.70 14.26
C VAL A 95 -7.94 12.56 12.88
N THR A 96 -6.80 13.18 12.65
CA THR A 96 -6.10 13.11 11.35
C THR A 96 -5.58 11.69 11.06
N PHE A 97 -4.92 11.03 12.00
CA PHE A 97 -4.46 9.65 11.81
C PHE A 97 -5.63 8.65 11.76
N GLY A 98 -6.69 8.85 12.55
CA GLY A 98 -7.91 8.05 12.46
C GLY A 98 -8.63 8.23 11.11
N ALA A 99 -8.70 9.46 10.61
CA ALA A 99 -9.25 9.75 9.29
C ALA A 99 -8.40 9.13 8.17
N ALA A 100 -7.08 9.04 8.33
CA ALA A 100 -6.22 8.35 7.37
C ALA A 100 -6.55 6.85 7.28
N PHE A 101 -6.72 6.19 8.43
CA PHE A 101 -7.15 4.79 8.47
C PHE A 101 -8.50 4.59 7.76
N LEU A 102 -9.50 5.41 8.08
CA LEU A 102 -10.80 5.38 7.41
C LEU A 102 -10.69 5.69 5.91
N GLY A 103 -9.75 6.57 5.53
CA GLY A 103 -9.45 6.93 4.15
C GLY A 103 -8.94 5.75 3.33
N ILE A 104 -8.23 4.79 3.94
CA ILE A 104 -7.85 3.55 3.27
C ILE A 104 -9.09 2.72 2.95
N SER A 105 -9.96 2.46 3.95
CA SER A 105 -11.19 1.69 3.74
C SER A 105 -12.11 2.35 2.71
N TYR A 106 -12.29 3.66 2.81
CA TYR A 106 -13.08 4.41 1.85
C TYR A 106 -12.43 4.42 0.45
N GLY A 107 -11.11 4.52 0.34
CA GLY A 107 -10.41 4.52 -0.94
C GLY A 107 -10.62 3.23 -1.74
N VAL A 108 -10.56 2.08 -1.08
CA VAL A 108 -10.81 0.78 -1.72
C VAL A 108 -12.28 0.62 -2.12
N LEU A 109 -13.20 0.94 -1.20
CA LEU A 109 -14.64 0.75 -1.41
C LEU A 109 -15.27 1.79 -2.34
N SER A 110 -14.71 2.99 -2.44
CA SER A 110 -15.22 4.04 -3.32
C SER A 110 -14.73 3.89 -4.77
N ALA A 111 -13.77 3.00 -5.03
CA ALA A 111 -13.31 2.72 -6.38
C ALA A 111 -14.35 1.92 -7.17
N SER A 112 -14.45 2.18 -8.47
CA SER A 112 -15.22 1.31 -9.36
C SER A 112 -14.51 -0.02 -9.51
N TRP A 113 -15.20 -1.10 -9.13
CA TRP A 113 -14.70 -2.47 -9.28
C TRP A 113 -14.98 -3.03 -10.68
N ASP A 114 -15.66 -2.27 -11.55
CA ASP A 114 -15.91 -2.62 -12.94
C ASP A 114 -14.76 -2.10 -13.84
N PRO A 115 -14.05 -2.97 -14.56
CA PRO A 115 -13.00 -2.57 -15.51
C PRO A 115 -13.50 -1.66 -16.64
N ARG A 116 -14.79 -1.73 -16.99
CA ARG A 116 -15.38 -1.03 -18.13
C ARG A 116 -15.92 0.35 -17.79
N ARG A 117 -16.04 0.68 -16.50
CA ARG A 117 -16.60 1.94 -16.01
C ARG A 117 -15.62 2.63 -15.09
N GLU A 118 -15.20 3.84 -15.43
CA GLU A 118 -14.21 4.60 -14.66
C GLU A 118 -14.66 4.89 -13.20
N GLY A 119 -15.96 5.07 -12.99
CA GLY A 119 -16.59 5.32 -11.69
C GLY A 119 -16.86 6.81 -11.41
N SER A 120 -17.55 7.10 -10.31
CA SER A 120 -17.89 8.44 -9.83
C SER A 120 -16.69 9.16 -9.22
N PHE A 121 -16.59 10.48 -9.42
CA PHE A 121 -15.51 11.31 -8.87
C PHE A 121 -15.31 11.14 -7.35
N TRP A 122 -16.40 11.13 -6.57
CA TRP A 122 -16.36 10.88 -5.13
C TRP A 122 -16.49 9.41 -4.76
N GLY A 123 -17.08 8.58 -5.62
CA GLY A 123 -17.21 7.13 -5.37
C GLY A 123 -18.29 6.73 -4.36
N GLY A 124 -19.23 7.64 -4.06
CA GLY A 124 -20.28 7.37 -3.07
C GLY A 124 -21.33 6.34 -3.53
N ALA A 125 -21.54 6.17 -4.83
CA ALA A 125 -22.41 5.14 -5.36
C ALA A 125 -21.74 3.77 -5.27
N GLU A 126 -20.48 3.70 -5.70
CA GLU A 126 -19.60 2.53 -5.65
C GLU A 126 -19.43 2.04 -4.22
N PHE A 127 -19.25 2.95 -3.25
CA PHE A 127 -19.17 2.61 -1.84
C PHE A 127 -20.42 1.87 -1.33
N LYS A 128 -21.61 2.34 -1.73
CA LYS A 128 -22.88 1.70 -1.34
C LYS A 128 -23.07 0.34 -2.01
N GLU A 129 -22.59 0.17 -3.24
CA GLU A 129 -22.65 -1.09 -3.98
C GLU A 129 -21.62 -2.11 -3.46
N ASN A 130 -20.43 -1.66 -3.09
CA ASN A 130 -19.31 -2.52 -2.70
C ASN A 130 -19.41 -3.03 -1.25
N ILE A 131 -20.03 -2.28 -0.33
CA ILE A 131 -20.17 -2.70 1.07
C ILE A 131 -20.93 -4.03 1.23
N PRO A 132 -22.12 -4.21 0.63
CA PRO A 132 -22.86 -5.48 0.75
C PRO A 132 -22.08 -6.67 0.19
N ILE A 133 -21.32 -6.47 -0.90
CA ILE A 133 -20.45 -7.50 -1.49
C ILE A 133 -19.34 -7.89 -0.50
N LEU A 134 -18.70 -6.90 0.12
CA LEU A 134 -17.66 -7.16 1.11
C LEU A 134 -18.22 -7.92 2.33
N VAL A 135 -19.35 -7.45 2.89
CA VAL A 135 -19.96 -8.06 4.07
C VAL A 135 -20.41 -9.50 3.78
N SER A 136 -21.08 -9.73 2.65
CA SER A 136 -21.50 -11.08 2.25
C SER A 136 -20.31 -12.03 2.00
N THR A 137 -19.23 -11.52 1.41
CA THR A 137 -18.00 -12.30 1.19
C THR A 137 -17.33 -12.68 2.52
N VAL A 138 -17.21 -11.73 3.44
CA VAL A 138 -16.60 -11.95 4.77
C VAL A 138 -17.47 -12.90 5.60
N MET A 139 -18.78 -12.68 5.61
CA MET A 139 -19.71 -13.51 6.37
C MET A 139 -19.82 -14.92 5.79
N GLY A 140 -19.82 -15.07 4.46
CA GLY A 140 -19.79 -16.36 3.77
C GLY A 140 -18.50 -17.15 4.00
N LYS A 141 -17.36 -16.45 4.11
CA LYS A 141 -16.10 -17.08 4.56
C LYS A 141 -16.16 -17.48 6.04
N ALA A 142 -16.72 -16.63 6.90
CA ALA A 142 -16.86 -16.90 8.33
C ALA A 142 -17.82 -18.06 8.65
N SER A 143 -18.87 -18.25 7.84
CA SER A 143 -19.82 -19.36 7.97
C SER A 143 -19.33 -20.70 7.43
N GLY A 144 -18.11 -20.78 6.88
CA GLY A 144 -17.52 -22.03 6.37
C GLY A 144 -18.18 -22.56 5.09
N THR A 145 -18.98 -21.74 4.41
CA THR A 145 -19.70 -22.11 3.17
C THR A 145 -18.83 -22.13 1.92
N THR A 146 -17.68 -21.45 1.95
CA THR A 146 -16.62 -21.58 0.93
C THR A 146 -15.48 -22.43 1.49
N PRO A 147 -15.08 -23.53 0.82
CA PRO A 147 -13.89 -24.28 1.22
C PRO A 147 -12.69 -23.34 1.32
N LEU A 148 -11.96 -23.42 2.43
CA LEU A 148 -10.63 -22.80 2.56
C LEU A 148 -9.64 -23.69 1.81
N GLU A 149 -9.79 -23.76 0.50
CA GLU A 149 -8.78 -24.35 -0.36
C GLU A 149 -7.71 -23.26 -0.53
N TRP A 150 -6.66 -23.38 0.28
CA TRP A 150 -5.43 -22.65 0.02
C TRP A 150 -4.74 -23.41 -1.12
N ASP A 151 -4.58 -22.77 -2.27
CA ASP A 151 -3.69 -23.28 -3.33
C ASP A 151 -2.25 -23.17 -2.79
N ASP A 152 -1.86 -24.17 -2.01
CA ASP A 152 -0.52 -24.35 -1.44
C ASP A 152 0.44 -24.89 -2.52
N GLU A 153 0.66 -24.12 -3.59
CA GLU A 153 1.74 -24.34 -4.59
C GLU A 153 2.46 -23.03 -5.04
#